data_AF-A0A948R323-F1
#
_entry.id   AF-A0A948R323-F1
#
_cell.length_a   1.000
_cell.length_b   1.000
_cell.length_c   1.000
_cell.angle_alpha   90.00
_cell.angle_beta   90.00
_cell.angle_gamma   90.00
#
_symmetry.space_group_name_H-M   'P 1'
#
loop_
_entity.id
_entity.type
_entity.pdbx_description
1 polymer ?
#
loop_
_entity_poly.entity_id
_entity_poly.type
_entity_poly.pdbx_seq_one_letter_code
_entity_poly.pdbx_strand_id
1 'polypeptide(L)'
;MSFLSRLLGTAPDPRESVRPLWHRVIELARDPEYYATCKVADSIAGRFDMITAVLSTVMVRIEASEMRSESALLAELFVEDMDGQLREFGVNDVVVGKRIGKLMSVLGGRLGAYRSALIAGDMDKLIGAVQRNVTFAEGADESVSADM
;
A
#
# COMPACT_ATOMS: atom_id res chain seq x y z
N MET A 1 12.12 -27.08 8.22
CA MET A 1 12.54 -25.90 9.00
C MET A 1 11.95 -26.00 10.40
N SER A 2 12.78 -25.85 11.45
CA SER A 2 12.43 -26.19 12.84
C SER A 2 11.68 -25.08 13.57
N PHE A 3 10.56 -25.41 14.21
CA PHE A 3 9.70 -24.53 15.02
C PHE A 3 10.49 -23.75 16.10
N LEU A 4 11.54 -24.35 16.66
CA LEU A 4 12.38 -23.76 17.71
C LEU A 4 13.15 -22.52 17.24
N SER A 5 13.56 -22.48 15.96
CA SER A 5 14.31 -21.35 15.42
C SER A 5 13.46 -20.06 15.31
N ARG A 6 12.15 -20.19 15.05
CA ARG A 6 11.19 -19.08 15.09
C ARG A 6 10.92 -18.60 16.51
N LEU A 7 10.77 -19.53 17.46
CA LEU A 7 10.52 -19.18 18.87
C LEU A 7 11.70 -18.42 19.50
N LEU A 8 12.93 -18.77 19.12
CA LEU A 8 14.16 -18.16 19.64
C LEU A 8 14.62 -16.92 18.86
N GLY A 9 13.85 -16.47 17.85
CA GLY A 9 14.22 -15.30 17.03
C GLY A 9 15.49 -15.47 16.18
N THR A 10 15.93 -16.72 15.96
CA THR A 10 17.18 -17.04 15.23
C THR A 10 16.94 -17.32 13.75
N ALA A 11 15.68 -17.54 13.36
CA ALA A 11 15.32 -17.70 11.96
C ALA A 11 15.33 -16.33 11.24
N PRO A 12 15.78 -16.27 9.97
CA PRO A 12 15.64 -15.07 9.15
C PRO A 12 14.18 -14.63 9.07
N ASP A 13 13.96 -13.32 9.06
CA ASP A 13 12.62 -12.75 8.87
C ASP A 13 12.04 -13.22 7.51
N PRO A 14 10.89 -13.90 7.49
CA PRO A 14 10.31 -14.39 6.24
C PRO A 14 10.00 -13.27 5.24
N ARG A 15 9.81 -12.03 5.71
CA ARG A 15 9.55 -10.86 4.86
C ARG A 15 10.74 -10.50 3.97
N GLU A 16 11.96 -10.93 4.31
CA GLU A 16 13.15 -10.72 3.45
C GLU A 16 12.97 -11.34 2.05
N SER A 17 12.18 -12.40 1.91
CA SER A 17 11.89 -13.03 0.62
C SER A 17 11.11 -12.12 -0.34
N VAL A 18 10.31 -11.19 0.19
CA VAL A 18 9.47 -10.26 -0.59
C VAL A 18 9.92 -8.80 -0.50
N ARG A 19 10.92 -8.50 0.34
CA ARG A 19 11.45 -7.14 0.51
C ARG A 19 11.91 -6.50 -0.81
N PRO A 20 12.57 -7.20 -1.75
CA PRO A 20 12.89 -6.63 -3.06
C PRO A 20 11.65 -6.21 -3.86
N LEU A 21 10.56 -7.00 -3.77
CA LEU A 21 9.29 -6.69 -4.43
C LEU A 21 8.62 -5.48 -3.78
N TRP A 22 8.67 -5.36 -2.45
CA TRP A 22 8.22 -4.18 -1.74
C TRP A 22 8.97 -2.90 -2.18
N HIS A 23 10.29 -2.95 -2.27
CA HIS A 23 11.08 -1.82 -2.79
C HIS A 23 10.66 -1.45 -4.21
N ARG A 24 10.40 -2.45 -5.06
CA ARG A 24 9.92 -2.18 -6.42
C ARG A 24 8.53 -1.53 -6.45
N VAL A 25 7.63 -1.91 -5.52
CA VAL A 25 6.33 -1.23 -5.34
C VAL A 25 6.54 0.25 -5.01
N ILE A 26 7.44 0.56 -4.07
CA ILE A 26 7.73 1.94 -3.68
C ILE A 26 8.35 2.74 -4.83
N GLU A 27 9.31 2.15 -5.55
CA GLU A 27 9.92 2.77 -6.73
C GLU A 27 8.87 3.12 -7.79
N LEU A 28 7.99 2.17 -8.12
CA LEU A 28 6.91 2.39 -9.07
C LEU A 28 5.93 3.45 -8.58
N ALA A 29 5.51 3.41 -7.31
CA ALA A 29 4.61 4.41 -6.75
C ALA A 29 5.16 5.83 -6.80
N ARG A 30 6.50 5.98 -6.84
CA ARG A 30 7.21 7.27 -6.91
C ARG A 30 7.64 7.67 -8.32
N ASP A 31 7.15 6.98 -9.36
CA ASP A 31 7.46 7.34 -10.75
C ASP A 31 7.05 8.81 -11.01
N PRO A 32 7.99 9.69 -11.42
CA PRO A 32 7.72 11.10 -11.67
C PRO A 32 6.59 11.35 -12.67
N GLU A 33 6.34 10.43 -13.62
CA GLU A 33 5.29 10.60 -14.63
C GLU A 33 3.89 10.65 -14.02
N TYR A 34 3.65 9.95 -12.90
CA TYR A 34 2.35 10.00 -12.22
C TYR A 34 2.02 11.42 -11.72
N TYR A 35 3.02 12.15 -11.25
CA TYR A 35 2.84 13.49 -10.71
C TYR A 35 2.87 14.54 -11.82
N ALA A 36 3.83 14.43 -12.75
CA ALA A 36 4.02 15.41 -13.81
C ALA A 36 2.92 15.35 -14.89
N THR A 37 2.60 14.15 -15.33
CA THR A 37 1.69 13.90 -16.47
C THR A 37 0.29 13.54 -15.98
N CYS A 38 0.17 12.57 -15.07
CA CYS A 38 -1.13 12.10 -14.58
C CYS A 38 -1.73 12.99 -13.48
N LYS A 39 -1.05 14.07 -13.09
CA LYS A 39 -1.51 15.10 -12.14
C LYS A 39 -1.88 14.57 -10.76
N VAL A 40 -1.26 13.48 -10.33
CA VAL A 40 -1.34 13.05 -8.92
C VAL A 40 -0.75 14.16 -8.04
N ALA A 41 -1.41 14.46 -6.92
CA ALA A 41 -0.92 15.46 -5.98
C ALA A 41 0.42 15.01 -5.36
N ASP A 42 1.44 15.86 -5.41
CA ASP A 42 2.72 15.60 -4.72
C ASP A 42 2.62 15.99 -3.23
N SER A 43 1.69 15.34 -2.53
CA SER A 43 1.44 15.49 -1.09
C SER A 43 1.58 14.15 -0.37
N ILE A 44 1.54 14.15 0.97
CA ILE A 44 1.55 12.90 1.75
C ILE A 44 0.38 11.99 1.32
N ALA A 45 -0.83 12.55 1.20
CA ALA A 45 -2.02 11.82 0.76
C ALA A 45 -1.86 11.27 -0.67
N GLY A 46 -1.39 12.08 -1.62
CA GLY A 46 -1.20 11.62 -3.00
C GLY A 46 -0.11 10.55 -3.15
N ARG A 47 0.99 10.66 -2.41
CA ARG A 47 2.04 9.61 -2.36
C ARG A 47 1.51 8.32 -1.74
N PHE A 48 0.74 8.41 -0.66
CA PHE A 48 0.08 7.25 -0.06
C PHE A 48 -0.91 6.58 -1.04
N ASP A 49 -1.67 7.37 -1.77
CA ASP A 49 -2.58 6.86 -2.79
C ASP A 49 -1.83 6.09 -3.87
N MET A 50 -0.67 6.57 -4.33
CA MET A 50 0.13 5.84 -5.31
C MET A 50 0.70 4.54 -4.75
N ILE A 51 1.23 4.55 -3.52
CA ILE A 51 1.73 3.34 -2.86
C ILE A 51 0.63 2.29 -2.77
N THR A 52 -0.54 2.68 -2.25
CA THR A 52 -1.68 1.75 -2.09
C THR A 52 -2.25 1.30 -3.43
N ALA A 53 -2.25 2.14 -4.47
CA ALA A 53 -2.71 1.76 -5.81
C ALA A 53 -1.79 0.72 -6.47
N VAL A 54 -0.48 0.97 -6.46
CA VAL A 54 0.51 0.04 -6.99
C VAL A 54 0.51 -1.27 -6.19
N LEU A 55 0.53 -1.18 -4.85
CA LEU A 55 0.48 -2.36 -3.98
C LEU A 55 -0.79 -3.18 -4.23
N SER A 56 -1.96 -2.56 -4.32
CA SER A 56 -3.23 -3.25 -4.60
C SER A 56 -3.16 -4.03 -5.90
N THR A 57 -2.60 -3.43 -6.96
CA THR A 57 -2.43 -4.07 -8.27
C THR A 57 -1.48 -5.27 -8.19
N VAL A 58 -0.36 -5.13 -7.47
CA VAL A 58 0.59 -6.21 -7.24
C VAL A 58 -0.04 -7.35 -6.43
N MET A 59 -0.79 -7.04 -5.38
CA MET A 59 -1.48 -8.04 -4.56
C MET A 59 -2.49 -8.85 -5.39
N VAL A 60 -3.29 -8.21 -6.26
CA VAL A 60 -4.20 -8.94 -7.18
C VAL A 60 -3.42 -9.94 -8.04
N ARG A 61 -2.26 -9.52 -8.57
CA ARG A 61 -1.43 -10.38 -9.43
C ARG A 61 -0.80 -11.55 -8.67
N ILE A 62 -0.37 -11.31 -7.42
CA ILE A 62 0.21 -12.32 -6.53
C ILE A 62 -0.83 -13.34 -6.11
N GLU A 63 -2.03 -12.89 -5.74
CA GLU A 63 -3.17 -13.74 -5.36
C GLU A 63 -3.59 -14.69 -6.49
N ALA A 64 -3.31 -14.34 -7.73
CA ALA A 64 -3.55 -15.15 -8.93
C ALA A 64 -2.36 -16.05 -9.33
N SER A 65 -1.34 -16.17 -8.49
CA SER A 65 -0.12 -16.94 -8.76
C SER A 65 0.19 -17.95 -7.65
N GLU A 66 1.24 -18.73 -7.84
CA GLU A 66 1.79 -19.63 -6.80
C GLU A 66 2.29 -18.88 -5.55
N MET A 67 2.53 -17.56 -5.66
CA MET A 67 2.98 -16.70 -4.56
C MET A 67 1.84 -16.21 -3.65
N ARG A 68 0.66 -16.82 -3.69
CA ARG A 68 -0.51 -16.32 -2.94
C ARG A 68 -0.22 -16.15 -1.44
N SER A 69 0.57 -17.06 -0.85
CA SER A 69 0.97 -17.01 0.58
C SER A 69 1.79 -15.77 0.95
N GLU A 70 2.47 -15.17 -0.02
CA GLU A 70 3.41 -14.06 0.13
C GLU A 70 2.70 -12.70 0.19
N SER A 71 1.41 -12.65 -0.20
CA SER A 71 0.58 -11.44 -0.11
C SER A 71 0.50 -10.88 1.31
N ALA A 72 0.46 -11.75 2.33
CA ALA A 72 0.45 -11.35 3.73
C ALA A 72 1.78 -10.69 4.14
N LEU A 73 2.92 -11.20 3.66
CA LEU A 73 4.23 -10.64 3.97
C LEU A 73 4.40 -9.22 3.37
N LEU A 74 3.82 -8.98 2.19
CA LEU A 74 3.79 -7.61 1.62
C LEU A 74 2.89 -6.67 2.43
N ALA A 75 1.75 -7.14 2.91
CA ALA A 75 0.88 -6.34 3.78
C ALA A 75 1.59 -6.00 5.10
N GLU A 76 2.36 -6.94 5.67
CA GLU A 76 3.19 -6.69 6.86
C GLU A 76 4.29 -5.65 6.61
N LEU A 77 4.97 -5.70 5.45
CA LEU A 77 5.96 -4.68 5.08
C LEU A 77 5.32 -3.30 4.86
N PHE A 78 4.13 -3.25 4.27
CA PHE A 78 3.36 -2.01 4.18
C PHE A 78 3.03 -1.46 5.56
N VAL A 79 2.56 -2.28 6.50
CA VAL A 79 2.26 -1.85 7.88
C VAL A 79 3.53 -1.35 8.58
N GLU A 80 4.65 -2.05 8.44
CA GLU A 80 5.94 -1.63 9.03
C GLU A 80 6.38 -0.26 8.50
N ASP A 81 6.36 -0.05 7.18
CA ASP A 81 6.76 1.22 6.57
C ASP A 81 5.82 2.37 6.99
N MET A 82 4.51 2.12 7.00
CA MET A 82 3.55 3.14 7.42
C MET A 82 3.64 3.47 8.92
N ASP A 83 3.86 2.48 9.79
CA ASP A 83 4.05 2.71 11.23
C ASP A 83 5.31 3.55 11.50
N GLY A 84 6.41 3.24 10.80
CA GLY A 84 7.63 4.05 10.83
C GLY A 84 7.38 5.50 10.44
N GLN A 85 6.75 5.73 9.28
CA GLN A 85 6.46 7.08 8.79
C GLN A 85 5.53 7.87 9.73
N LEU A 86 4.49 7.25 10.28
CA LEU A 86 3.59 7.91 11.23
C LEU A 86 4.33 8.37 12.49
N ARG A 87 5.21 7.53 13.03
CA ARG A 87 6.01 7.85 14.21
C ARG A 87 7.00 8.98 13.92
N GLU A 88 7.63 8.97 12.75
CA GLU A 88 8.50 10.06 12.29
C GLU A 88 7.75 11.39 12.16
N PHE A 89 6.48 11.37 11.74
CA PHE A 89 5.60 12.55 11.74
C PHE A 89 5.08 12.95 13.13
N GLY A 90 5.54 12.30 14.20
CA GLY A 90 5.20 12.67 15.58
C GLY A 90 3.84 12.16 16.04
N VAL A 91 3.25 11.17 15.35
CA VAL A 91 2.04 10.51 15.81
C VAL A 91 2.33 9.76 17.11
N ASN A 92 1.52 10.03 18.14
CA ASN A 92 1.63 9.38 19.44
C ASN A 92 1.27 7.88 19.38
N ASP A 93 2.03 7.06 20.11
CA ASP A 93 1.84 5.60 20.26
C ASP A 93 0.41 5.18 20.61
N VAL A 94 -0.32 6.00 21.36
CA VAL A 94 -1.71 5.71 21.78
C VAL A 94 -2.67 5.71 20.59
N VAL A 95 -2.40 6.51 19.55
CA VAL A 95 -3.28 6.64 18.37
C VAL A 95 -2.72 5.99 17.11
N VAL A 96 -1.45 5.58 17.10
CA VAL A 96 -0.79 4.99 15.91
C VAL A 96 -1.51 3.74 15.42
N GLY A 97 -1.94 2.85 16.32
CA GLY A 97 -2.69 1.64 15.96
C GLY A 97 -4.03 1.94 15.28
N LYS A 98 -4.72 3.00 15.69
CA LYS A 98 -5.96 3.46 15.04
C LYS A 98 -5.69 3.97 13.63
N ARG A 99 -4.58 4.70 13.44
CA ARG A 99 -4.16 5.19 12.12
C ARG A 99 -3.80 4.02 11.20
N ILE A 100 -2.98 3.07 11.66
CA ILE A 100 -2.67 1.83 10.94
C ILE A 100 -3.95 1.08 10.54
N GLY A 101 -4.93 0.94 11.44
CA GLY A 101 -6.22 0.33 11.12
C GLY A 101 -6.97 1.05 9.99
N LYS A 102 -6.91 2.39 9.95
CA LYS A 102 -7.48 3.19 8.86
C LYS A 102 -6.74 2.97 7.54
N LEU A 103 -5.41 2.94 7.55
CA LEU A 103 -4.60 2.67 6.35
C LEU A 103 -4.91 1.28 5.77
N MET A 104 -5.02 0.26 6.63
CA MET A 104 -5.40 -1.09 6.21
C MET A 104 -6.81 -1.16 5.64
N SER A 105 -7.75 -0.39 6.19
CA SER A 105 -9.10 -0.26 5.62
C SER A 105 -9.07 0.35 4.21
N VAL A 106 -8.28 1.41 4.01
CA VAL A 106 -8.11 2.04 2.69
C VAL A 106 -7.48 1.08 1.69
N LEU A 107 -6.40 0.38 2.08
CA LEU A 107 -5.76 -0.63 1.25
C LEU A 107 -6.74 -1.75 0.88
N GLY A 108 -7.47 -2.29 1.86
CA GLY A 108 -8.44 -3.36 1.64
C GLY A 108 -9.58 -2.97 0.70
N GLY A 109 -10.12 -1.76 0.85
CA GLY A 109 -11.16 -1.23 -0.04
C GLY A 109 -10.67 -1.08 -1.49
N ARG A 110 -9.46 -0.54 -1.66
CA ARG A 110 -8.82 -0.35 -2.98
C ARG A 110 -8.51 -1.70 -3.64
N LEU A 111 -7.92 -2.62 -2.88
CA LEU A 111 -7.65 -4.00 -3.32
C LEU A 111 -8.93 -4.70 -3.77
N GLY A 112 -10.03 -4.57 -3.03
CA GLY A 112 -11.34 -5.12 -3.43
C GLY A 112 -11.86 -4.55 -4.76
N ALA A 113 -11.79 -3.22 -4.92
CA ALA A 113 -12.22 -2.55 -6.15
C ALA A 113 -11.36 -2.95 -7.36
N TYR A 114 -10.04 -2.97 -7.20
CA TYR A 114 -9.10 -3.30 -8.28
C TYR A 114 -9.20 -4.77 -8.65
N ARG A 115 -9.28 -5.67 -7.67
CA ARG A 115 -9.49 -7.11 -7.89
C ARG A 115 -10.72 -7.34 -8.76
N SER A 116 -11.84 -6.70 -8.41
CA SER A 116 -13.09 -6.87 -9.15
C SER A 116 -13.00 -6.36 -10.60
N ALA A 117 -12.33 -5.23 -10.83
CA ALA A 117 -12.17 -4.66 -12.16
C ALA A 117 -11.18 -5.46 -13.02
N LEU A 118 -10.01 -5.79 -12.47
CA LEU A 118 -8.93 -6.50 -13.17
C LEU A 118 -9.33 -7.93 -13.55
N ILE A 119 -10.02 -8.67 -12.65
CA ILE A 119 -10.50 -10.02 -12.96
C ILE A 119 -11.56 -9.99 -14.07
N ALA A 120 -12.42 -8.97 -14.07
CA ALA A 120 -13.46 -8.82 -15.09
C ALA A 120 -12.94 -8.26 -16.43
N GLY A 121 -11.69 -7.77 -16.48
CA GLY A 121 -11.18 -7.02 -17.64
C GLY A 121 -11.91 -5.69 -17.87
N ASP A 122 -12.58 -5.16 -16.84
CA ASP A 122 -13.43 -3.97 -16.93
C ASP A 122 -12.61 -2.71 -16.66
N MET A 123 -12.17 -2.07 -17.75
CA MET A 123 -11.33 -0.88 -17.68
C MET A 123 -12.08 0.36 -17.17
N ASP A 124 -13.36 0.52 -17.48
CA ASP A 124 -14.15 1.65 -17.00
C ASP A 124 -14.32 1.59 -15.48
N LYS A 125 -14.54 0.38 -14.95
CA LYS A 125 -14.59 0.14 -13.51
C LYS A 125 -13.25 0.42 -12.84
N LEU A 126 -12.14 0.04 -13.47
CA LEU A 126 -10.80 0.32 -12.96
C LEU A 126 -10.51 1.82 -12.94
N ILE A 127 -10.79 2.53 -14.04
CA ILE A 127 -10.63 3.99 -14.15
C ILE A 127 -11.46 4.69 -13.07
N GLY A 128 -12.73 4.32 -12.90
CA GLY A 128 -13.58 4.88 -11.86
C GLY A 128 -13.06 4.58 -10.45
N ALA A 129 -12.47 3.42 -10.21
CA ALA A 129 -11.85 3.08 -8.94
C ALA A 129 -10.58 3.92 -8.69
N VAL A 130 -9.75 4.17 -9.69
CA VAL A 130 -8.57 5.04 -9.59
C VAL A 130 -8.99 6.48 -9.29
N GLN A 131 -9.93 7.03 -10.05
CA GLN A 131 -10.40 8.41 -9.90
C GLN A 131 -10.96 8.71 -8.50
N ARG A 132 -11.63 7.74 -7.86
CA ARG A 132 -12.17 7.91 -6.50
C ARG A 132 -11.13 7.77 -5.39
N ASN A 133 -10.00 7.14 -5.66
CA ASN A 133 -9.02 6.74 -4.65
C ASN A 133 -7.66 7.45 -4.80
N VAL A 134 -7.46 8.24 -5.85
CA VAL A 134 -6.20 8.97 -6.06
C VAL A 134 -6.48 10.45 -5.92
N THR A 135 -5.70 11.10 -5.05
CA THR A 135 -5.71 12.55 -4.89
C THR A 135 -4.98 13.21 -6.05
N PHE A 136 -5.67 14.06 -6.81
CA PHE A 136 -5.12 14.83 -7.93
C PHE A 136 -4.87 16.29 -7.54
N ALA A 137 -3.95 16.95 -8.24
CA ALA A 137 -3.45 18.29 -7.89
C ALA A 137 -4.52 19.40 -7.83
N GLU A 138 -5.65 19.26 -8.51
CA GLU A 138 -6.77 20.23 -8.46
C GLU A 138 -7.78 19.95 -7.33
N GLY A 139 -7.65 18.83 -6.62
CA GLY A 139 -8.54 18.38 -5.54
C GLY A 139 -7.83 18.08 -4.21
N ALA A 140 -6.61 18.61 -4.03
CA ALA A 140 -5.82 18.40 -2.81
C ALA A 140 -6.39 19.23 -1.65
N ASP A 141 -7.38 18.68 -0.93
CA ASP A 141 -7.78 19.20 0.37
C ASP A 141 -6.75 18.73 1.43
N GLU A 142 -5.91 19.67 1.90
CA GLU A 142 -4.88 19.44 2.92
C GLU A 142 -5.46 18.94 4.26
N SER A 143 -6.78 19.01 4.47
CA SER A 143 -7.43 18.46 5.66
C SER A 143 -7.43 16.92 5.70
N VAL A 144 -7.36 16.24 4.56
CA VAL A 144 -7.23 14.76 4.51
C VAL A 144 -5.85 14.31 5.02
N SER A 145 -4.82 15.14 4.81
CA SER A 145 -3.46 14.90 5.32
C SER A 145 -3.31 15.12 6.83
N ALA A 146 -4.23 15.84 7.50
CA ALA A 146 -4.22 15.96 8.96
C ALA A 146 -4.76 14.69 9.66
N ASP A 147 -5.57 13.91 8.92
CA ASP A 147 -6.28 12.72 9.37
C ASP A 147 -5.62 11.39 8.94
N MET A 148 -4.51 11.47 8.20
CA MET A 148 -3.54 10.39 7.95
C MET A 148 -2.37 10.53 8.90
#